data_AF-A0A5B8V6H4-F1
#
_entry.id   AF-A0A5B8V6H4-F1
#
_cell.length_a   1.000
_cell.length_b   1.000
_cell.length_c   1.000
_cell.angle_alpha   90.00
_cell.angle_beta   90.00
_cell.angle_gamma   90.00
#
_symmetry.space_group_name_H-M   'P 1'
#
loop_
_entity.id
_entity.type
_entity.pdbx_description
1 polymer ?
#
loop_
_entity_poly.entity_id
_entity_poly.type
_entity_poly.pdbx_seq_one_letter_code
_entity_poly.pdbx_strand_id
1 'polypeptide(L)'
;MPTGALNNILNTDIYLIDQILKGRYNGGGKLLDAGCGGGRNLSWFIVQPNFDVYAIDAEQDAINRLLQLYPSLKKDHVSCATVQSLPFTNAFFDHIICSTVLHFANSKEDFLQMFSELIRVLKPGGSLFTRTASDIGIENRILPLGNGRFSLPDGTDRFLLTRTLIEELLNTFPITLAEPVKTTNVRDIRCMTTLVLIKS
;
A
#
# COMPACT_ATOMS: atom_id res chain seq x y z
N MET A 1 -30.26 -1.42 3.14
CA MET A 1 -28.86 -1.89 3.03
C MET A 1 -28.63 -2.91 4.13
N PRO A 2 -28.01 -4.07 3.86
CA PRO A 2 -27.74 -5.03 4.92
C PRO A 2 -26.75 -4.39 5.90
N THR A 3 -27.16 -4.31 7.17
CA THR A 3 -26.51 -3.59 8.27
C THR A 3 -25.09 -4.11 8.60
N GLY A 4 -24.64 -5.21 7.99
CA GLY A 4 -23.28 -5.75 8.16
C GLY A 4 -22.22 -5.22 7.16
N ALA A 5 -22.62 -4.68 6.00
CA ALA A 5 -21.66 -4.33 4.95
C ALA A 5 -20.76 -3.13 5.31
N LEU A 6 -21.31 -2.13 6.01
CA LEU A 6 -20.55 -0.97 6.49
C LEU A 6 -19.52 -1.34 7.55
N ASN A 7 -19.84 -2.29 8.43
CA ASN A 7 -18.93 -2.71 9.49
C ASN A 7 -17.63 -3.30 8.93
N ASN A 8 -17.69 -3.94 7.77
CA ASN A 8 -16.54 -4.58 7.13
C ASN A 8 -15.60 -3.60 6.41
N ILE A 9 -15.96 -2.31 6.32
CA ILE A 9 -15.10 -1.26 5.74
C ILE A 9 -14.76 -0.16 6.75
N LEU A 10 -15.12 -0.33 8.03
CA LEU A 10 -14.77 0.63 9.08
C LEU A 10 -13.24 0.75 9.18
N ASN A 11 -12.74 1.98 9.27
CA ASN A 11 -11.32 2.32 9.36
C ASN A 11 -10.45 1.96 8.13
N THR A 12 -11.05 1.36 7.10
CA THR A 12 -10.37 1.14 5.81
C THR A 12 -10.03 2.48 5.15
N ASP A 13 -8.90 2.54 4.45
CA ASP A 13 -8.55 3.75 3.69
C ASP A 13 -9.64 4.10 2.67
N ILE A 14 -10.12 5.34 2.70
CA ILE A 14 -11.25 5.77 1.87
C ILE A 14 -10.95 5.60 0.37
N TYR A 15 -9.69 5.72 -0.05
CA TYR A 15 -9.31 5.50 -1.43
C TYR A 15 -9.28 4.01 -1.79
N LEU A 16 -9.06 3.12 -0.83
CA LEU A 16 -9.22 1.68 -1.03
C LEU A 16 -10.70 1.30 -1.10
N ILE A 17 -11.55 1.91 -0.26
CA ILE A 17 -13.02 1.77 -0.36
C ILE A 17 -13.50 2.21 -1.75
N ASP A 18 -13.01 3.33 -2.29
CA ASP A 18 -13.29 3.77 -3.66
C ASP A 18 -12.95 2.67 -4.69
N GLN A 19 -11.82 1.98 -4.55
CA GLN A 19 -11.46 0.87 -5.45
C GLN A 19 -12.35 -0.37 -5.28
N ILE A 20 -12.75 -0.70 -4.05
CA ILE A 20 -13.72 -1.76 -3.75
C ILE A 20 -15.06 -1.46 -4.42
N LEU A 21 -15.58 -0.23 -4.26
CA LEU A 21 -16.87 0.18 -4.82
C LEU A 21 -16.87 0.24 -6.35
N LYS A 22 -15.72 0.48 -6.98
CA LYS A 22 -15.52 0.38 -8.43
C LYS A 22 -15.41 -1.05 -8.96
N GLY A 23 -15.46 -2.04 -8.07
CA GLY A 23 -15.44 -3.46 -8.44
C GLY A 23 -14.07 -3.99 -8.86
N ARG A 24 -12.98 -3.27 -8.54
CA ARG A 24 -11.61 -3.67 -8.92
C ARG A 24 -11.21 -5.05 -8.39
N TYR A 25 -11.82 -5.43 -7.28
CA TYR A 25 -11.52 -6.64 -6.53
C TYR A 25 -12.60 -7.72 -6.69
N ASN A 26 -13.59 -7.53 -7.58
CA ASN A 26 -14.71 -8.47 -7.74
C ASN A 26 -14.26 -9.87 -8.20
N GLY A 27 -13.12 -9.96 -8.90
CA GLY A 27 -12.54 -11.23 -9.35
C GLY A 27 -12.00 -12.11 -8.22
N GLY A 28 -11.77 -11.56 -7.02
CA GLY A 28 -11.12 -12.28 -5.94
C GLY A 28 -9.63 -12.53 -6.21
N GLY A 29 -9.09 -13.57 -5.60
CA GLY A 29 -7.72 -14.03 -5.82
C GLY A 29 -6.82 -13.86 -4.59
N LYS A 30 -5.52 -13.96 -4.82
CA LYS A 30 -4.50 -13.82 -3.78
C LYS A 30 -4.22 -12.34 -3.55
N LEU A 31 -4.51 -11.88 -2.34
CA LEU A 31 -4.28 -10.50 -1.89
C LEU A 31 -3.12 -10.47 -0.90
N LEU A 32 -2.17 -9.55 -1.09
CA LEU A 32 -1.17 -9.20 -0.07
C LEU A 32 -1.46 -7.81 0.51
N ASP A 33 -1.48 -7.68 1.83
CA ASP A 33 -1.30 -6.39 2.52
C ASP A 33 0.14 -6.27 3.02
N ALA A 34 0.94 -5.46 2.31
CA ALA A 34 2.36 -5.26 2.52
C ALA A 34 2.61 -4.07 3.47
N GLY A 35 2.94 -4.38 4.72
CA GLY A 35 2.93 -3.46 5.86
C GLY A 35 1.53 -3.33 6.46
N CYS A 36 0.96 -4.48 6.86
CA CYS A 36 -0.44 -4.60 7.24
C CYS A 36 -0.78 -3.92 8.57
N GLY A 37 0.19 -3.70 9.46
CA GLY A 37 -0.04 -3.19 10.81
C GLY A 37 -1.13 -3.98 11.54
N GLY A 38 -2.14 -3.27 12.05
CA GLY A 38 -3.33 -3.86 12.66
C GLY A 38 -4.40 -4.35 11.67
N GLY A 39 -4.11 -4.43 10.38
CA GLY A 39 -5.00 -4.98 9.34
C GLY A 39 -6.18 -4.09 8.98
N ARG A 40 -6.06 -2.76 9.09
CA ARG A 40 -7.17 -1.80 8.82
C ARG A 40 -7.76 -1.92 7.41
N ASN A 41 -7.00 -2.45 6.47
CA ASN A 41 -7.39 -2.60 5.07
C ASN A 41 -7.88 -4.02 4.73
N LEU A 42 -7.86 -4.95 5.69
CA LEU A 42 -8.17 -6.36 5.44
C LEU A 42 -9.61 -6.76 5.71
N SER A 43 -10.32 -6.01 6.55
CA SER A 43 -11.66 -6.38 7.06
C SER A 43 -12.66 -6.75 5.97
N TRP A 44 -12.67 -6.02 4.86
CA TRP A 44 -13.59 -6.29 3.76
C TRP A 44 -13.20 -7.55 2.98
N PHE A 45 -11.90 -7.80 2.78
CA PHE A 45 -11.38 -8.91 1.99
C PHE A 45 -11.49 -10.24 2.74
N ILE A 46 -11.26 -10.25 4.06
CA ILE A 46 -11.29 -11.47 4.88
C ILE A 46 -12.68 -12.13 4.88
N VAL A 47 -13.74 -11.34 4.75
CA VAL A 47 -15.12 -11.86 4.73
C VAL A 47 -15.57 -12.29 3.33
N GLN A 48 -14.78 -12.04 2.29
CA GLN A 48 -15.12 -12.47 0.93
C GLN A 48 -14.61 -13.90 0.68
N PRO A 49 -15.47 -14.83 0.26
CA PRO A 49 -15.08 -16.24 0.09
C PRO A 49 -14.11 -16.49 -1.07
N ASN A 50 -13.99 -15.56 -2.02
CA ASN A 50 -13.11 -15.66 -3.18
C ASN A 50 -11.73 -15.04 -2.96
N PHE A 51 -11.41 -14.59 -1.75
CA PHE A 51 -10.10 -14.03 -1.41
C PHE A 51 -9.25 -15.00 -0.59
N ASP A 52 -7.99 -15.09 -0.97
CA ASP A 52 -6.95 -15.76 -0.20
C ASP A 52 -5.97 -14.70 0.30
N VAL A 53 -6.18 -14.25 1.53
CA VAL A 53 -5.53 -13.06 2.10
C VAL A 53 -4.20 -13.43 2.75
N TYR A 54 -3.18 -12.65 2.43
CA TYR A 54 -1.83 -12.68 3.00
C TYR A 54 -1.51 -11.31 3.58
N ALA A 55 -0.71 -11.29 4.64
CA ALA A 55 -0.34 -10.06 5.33
C ALA A 55 1.10 -10.14 5.85
N ILE A 56 1.87 -9.08 5.63
CA ILE A 56 3.23 -8.98 6.17
C ILE A 56 3.43 -7.64 6.84
N ASP A 57 4.26 -7.63 7.87
CA ASP A 57 4.70 -6.43 8.56
C ASP A 57 6.12 -6.64 9.08
N ALA A 58 6.90 -5.57 9.19
CA ALA A 58 8.27 -5.64 9.70
C ALA A 58 8.30 -5.83 11.23
N GLU A 59 7.21 -5.50 11.93
CA GLU A 59 7.12 -5.59 13.38
C GLU A 59 6.36 -6.85 13.82
N GLN A 60 7.05 -7.74 14.56
CA GLN A 60 6.44 -8.97 15.09
C GLN A 60 5.23 -8.69 15.99
N ASP A 61 5.23 -7.58 16.72
CA ASP A 61 4.09 -7.17 17.55
C ASP A 61 2.87 -6.79 16.72
N ALA A 62 3.05 -6.21 15.53
CA ALA A 62 1.96 -5.94 14.60
C ALA A 62 1.34 -7.25 14.10
N ILE A 63 2.17 -8.24 13.75
CA ILE A 63 1.72 -9.58 13.36
C ILE A 63 0.93 -10.26 14.48
N ASN A 64 1.44 -10.23 15.71
CA ASN A 64 0.76 -10.82 16.86
C ASN A 64 -0.62 -10.17 17.09
N ARG A 65 -0.69 -8.84 17.01
CA ARG A 65 -1.94 -8.07 17.13
C ARG A 65 -2.91 -8.38 15.99
N LEU A 66 -2.41 -8.48 14.76
CA LEU A 66 -3.23 -8.81 13.59
C LEU A 66 -3.94 -10.17 13.78
N LEU A 67 -3.20 -11.19 14.19
CA LEU A 67 -3.75 -12.53 14.40
C LEU A 67 -4.76 -12.59 15.56
N GLN A 68 -4.63 -11.71 16.55
CA GLN A 68 -5.63 -11.56 17.62
C GLN A 68 -6.91 -10.89 17.11
N LEU A 69 -6.78 -9.85 16.27
CA LEU A 69 -7.92 -9.12 15.70
C LEU A 69 -8.67 -9.93 14.64
N TYR A 70 -7.95 -10.76 13.89
CA TYR A 70 -8.49 -11.54 12.77
C TYR A 70 -8.14 -13.03 12.93
N PRO A 71 -8.77 -13.75 13.88
CA PRO A 71 -8.48 -15.15 14.14
C PRO A 71 -8.85 -16.09 12.98
N SER A 72 -9.63 -15.61 12.00
CA SER A 72 -9.96 -16.33 10.77
C SER A 72 -8.86 -16.31 9.72
N LEU A 73 -7.84 -15.45 9.85
CA LEU A 73 -6.68 -15.47 8.96
C LEU A 73 -5.89 -16.76 9.15
N LYS A 74 -5.46 -17.35 8.03
CA LYS A 74 -4.56 -18.49 8.05
C LYS A 74 -3.21 -18.04 8.59
N LYS A 75 -2.75 -18.63 9.68
CA LYS A 75 -1.48 -18.25 10.32
C LYS A 75 -0.29 -18.33 9.35
N ASP A 76 -0.27 -19.33 8.47
CA ASP A 76 0.78 -19.51 7.47
C ASP A 76 0.77 -18.45 6.36
N HIS A 77 -0.27 -17.60 6.29
CA HIS A 77 -0.38 -16.49 5.33
C HIS A 77 0.04 -15.16 5.95
N VAL A 78 0.41 -15.17 7.23
CA VAL A 78 0.82 -13.99 7.97
C VAL A 78 2.27 -14.16 8.40
N SER A 79 3.16 -13.24 8.03
CA SER A 79 4.59 -13.36 8.34
C SER A 79 5.23 -12.04 8.72
N CYS A 80 6.15 -12.07 9.67
CA CYS A 80 7.03 -10.94 9.98
C CYS A 80 8.11 -10.83 8.89
N ALA A 81 8.03 -9.82 8.03
CA ALA A 81 8.93 -9.61 6.91
C ALA A 81 8.90 -8.14 6.46
N THR A 82 9.99 -7.69 5.85
CA THR A 82 10.08 -6.33 5.28
C THR A 82 9.64 -6.32 3.82
N VAL A 83 9.18 -5.16 3.33
CA VAL A 83 8.79 -5.00 1.92
C VAL A 83 9.99 -5.15 0.98
N GLN A 84 11.20 -4.84 1.46
CA GLN A 84 12.46 -4.98 0.72
C GLN A 84 12.83 -6.44 0.39
N SER A 85 12.21 -7.42 1.03
CA SER A 85 12.49 -8.84 0.84
C SER A 85 11.24 -9.68 1.15
N LEU A 86 10.30 -9.69 0.22
CA LEU A 86 9.04 -10.40 0.40
C LEU A 86 9.24 -11.93 0.25
N PRO A 87 8.76 -12.75 1.21
CA PRO A 87 8.98 -14.20 1.23
C PRO A 87 8.05 -14.97 0.27
N PHE A 88 7.82 -14.42 -0.92
CA PHE A 88 6.93 -14.98 -1.92
C PHE A 88 7.64 -15.10 -3.26
N THR A 89 7.23 -16.08 -4.06
CA THR A 89 7.74 -16.27 -5.42
C THR A 89 7.26 -15.17 -6.37
N ASN A 90 7.88 -15.08 -7.53
CA ASN A 90 7.50 -14.10 -8.56
C ASN A 90 6.05 -14.36 -9.02
N ALA A 91 5.32 -13.28 -9.33
CA ALA A 91 3.95 -13.34 -9.86
C ALA A 91 3.01 -14.23 -9.03
N PHE A 92 3.01 -14.05 -7.71
CA PHE A 92 2.20 -14.82 -6.78
C PHE A 92 0.84 -14.17 -6.46
N PHE A 93 0.77 -12.84 -6.41
CA PHE A 93 -0.43 -12.11 -6.01
C PHE A 93 -1.20 -11.52 -7.19
N ASP A 94 -2.53 -11.60 -7.11
CA ASP A 94 -3.45 -10.92 -8.03
C ASP A 94 -3.63 -9.44 -7.63
N HIS A 95 -3.60 -9.18 -6.31
CA HIS A 95 -3.77 -7.84 -5.75
C HIS A 95 -2.78 -7.59 -4.62
N ILE A 96 -2.20 -6.38 -4.58
CA ILE A 96 -1.35 -5.93 -3.49
C ILE A 96 -1.85 -4.59 -2.97
N ILE A 97 -1.93 -4.47 -1.66
CA ILE A 97 -2.14 -3.23 -0.92
C ILE A 97 -0.81 -2.91 -0.24
N CYS A 98 -0.27 -1.72 -0.48
CA CYS A 98 0.90 -1.19 0.24
C CYS A 98 0.59 0.25 0.66
N SER A 99 -0.16 0.36 1.76
CA SER A 99 -0.71 1.63 2.24
C SER A 99 0.07 2.13 3.45
N THR A 100 0.48 3.39 3.42
CA THR A 100 1.22 4.09 4.47
C THR A 100 2.56 3.45 4.86
N VAL A 101 3.28 2.88 3.89
CA VAL A 101 4.51 2.11 4.13
C VAL A 101 5.71 2.66 3.37
N LEU A 102 5.58 2.95 2.07
CA LEU A 102 6.72 3.34 1.23
C LEU A 102 7.43 4.64 1.68
N HIS A 103 6.79 5.49 2.48
CA HIS A 103 7.40 6.70 3.01
C HIS A 103 8.37 6.45 4.18
N PHE A 104 8.48 5.21 4.64
CA PHE A 104 9.52 4.79 5.58
C PHE A 104 10.86 4.47 4.91
N ALA A 105 10.94 4.49 3.58
CA ALA A 105 12.18 4.30 2.86
C ALA A 105 13.28 5.27 3.34
N ASN A 106 14.50 4.76 3.49
CA ASN A 106 15.64 5.53 3.98
C ASN A 106 16.33 6.33 2.86
N SER A 107 16.19 5.86 1.63
CA SER A 107 16.71 6.52 0.44
C SER A 107 15.85 6.22 -0.79
N LYS A 108 16.20 6.83 -1.93
CA LYS A 108 15.58 6.49 -3.22
C LYS A 108 15.85 5.04 -3.60
N GLU A 109 17.05 4.54 -3.35
CA GLU A 109 17.44 3.15 -3.62
C GLU A 109 16.62 2.17 -2.77
N ASP A 110 16.45 2.47 -1.48
CA ASP A 110 15.59 1.68 -0.57
C ASP A 110 14.13 1.68 -1.05
N PHE A 111 13.60 2.85 -1.44
CA PHE A 111 12.27 2.95 -2.03
C PHE A 111 12.13 2.11 -3.30
N LEU A 112 13.09 2.19 -4.22
CA LEU A 112 13.09 1.41 -5.46
C LEU A 112 13.20 -0.09 -5.18
N GLN A 113 13.96 -0.51 -4.17
CA GLN A 113 14.01 -1.90 -3.73
C GLN A 113 12.65 -2.37 -3.23
N MET A 114 12.03 -1.64 -2.29
CA MET A 114 10.67 -1.93 -1.80
C MET A 114 9.67 -2.03 -2.95
N PHE A 115 9.68 -1.05 -3.86
CA PHE A 115 8.75 -1.02 -4.98
C PHE A 115 8.99 -2.18 -5.95
N SER A 116 10.26 -2.51 -6.24
CA SER A 116 10.61 -3.62 -7.12
C SER A 116 10.12 -4.97 -6.59
N GLU A 117 10.17 -5.21 -5.28
CA GLU A 117 9.64 -6.42 -4.65
C GLU A 117 8.13 -6.53 -4.79
N LEU A 118 7.39 -5.42 -4.59
CA LEU A 118 5.94 -5.38 -4.83
C LEU A 118 5.63 -5.76 -6.29
N ILE A 119 6.37 -5.19 -7.25
CA ILE A 119 6.18 -5.52 -8.67
C ILE A 119 6.59 -6.96 -8.98
N ARG A 120 7.65 -7.50 -8.35
CA ARG A 120 8.13 -8.88 -8.57
C ARG A 120 7.06 -9.90 -8.18
N VAL A 121 6.45 -9.74 -7.02
CA VAL A 121 5.44 -10.69 -6.51
C VAL A 121 4.05 -10.46 -7.11
N LEU A 122 3.81 -9.32 -7.77
CA LEU A 122 2.57 -9.04 -8.50
C LEU A 122 2.52 -9.80 -9.83
N LYS A 123 1.39 -10.44 -10.13
CA LYS A 123 1.13 -11.07 -11.44
C LYS A 123 0.98 -10.02 -12.54
N PRO A 124 1.33 -10.34 -13.80
CA PRO A 124 0.82 -9.59 -14.95
C PRO A 124 -0.71 -9.51 -14.91
N GLY A 125 -1.26 -8.33 -15.20
CA GLY A 125 -2.68 -8.00 -15.01
C GLY A 125 -3.10 -7.74 -13.57
N GLY A 126 -2.24 -7.99 -12.59
CA GLY A 126 -2.51 -7.75 -11.17
C GLY A 126 -2.50 -6.27 -10.80
N SER A 127 -3.21 -5.92 -9.72
CA SER A 127 -3.31 -4.53 -9.25
C SER A 127 -2.48 -4.23 -8.00
N LEU A 128 -1.78 -3.10 -7.99
CA LEU A 128 -1.15 -2.53 -6.80
C LEU A 128 -1.88 -1.24 -6.38
N PHE A 129 -2.45 -1.24 -5.18
CA PHE A 129 -2.90 -0.03 -4.50
C PHE A 129 -1.78 0.42 -3.56
N THR A 130 -1.28 1.65 -3.74
CA THR A 130 -0.37 2.26 -2.77
C THR A 130 -0.83 3.65 -2.37
N ARG A 131 -0.62 3.98 -1.10
CA ARG A 131 -0.87 5.31 -0.56
C ARG A 131 0.29 5.74 0.30
N THR A 132 1.02 6.77 -0.10
CA THR A 132 2.26 7.16 0.58
C THR A 132 2.42 8.67 0.67
N ALA A 133 3.32 9.16 1.53
CA ALA A 133 3.58 10.58 1.67
C ALA A 133 4.19 11.13 0.37
N SER A 134 3.83 12.36 0.02
CA SER A 134 4.30 13.02 -1.20
C SER A 134 4.56 14.50 -0.97
N ASP A 135 5.38 15.10 -1.84
CA ASP A 135 5.57 16.55 -1.89
C ASP A 135 4.47 17.28 -2.67
N ILE A 136 3.68 16.54 -3.47
CA ILE A 136 2.69 17.08 -4.40
C ILE A 136 1.70 18.01 -3.71
N GLY A 137 1.74 19.31 -4.05
CA GLY A 137 0.89 20.36 -3.49
C GLY A 137 1.43 21.02 -2.21
N ILE A 138 2.61 20.62 -1.73
CA ILE A 138 3.33 21.23 -0.59
C ILE A 138 4.83 21.38 -0.85
N GLU A 139 5.25 21.45 -2.12
CA GLU A 139 6.65 21.44 -2.55
C GLU A 139 7.47 22.56 -1.90
N ASN A 140 6.84 23.71 -1.65
CA ASN A 140 7.46 24.90 -1.02
C ASN A 140 7.36 24.91 0.52
N ARG A 141 6.87 23.84 1.14
CA ARG A 141 6.58 23.76 2.59
C ARG A 141 7.37 22.68 3.31
N ILE A 142 8.22 21.96 2.59
CA ILE A 142 9.01 20.83 3.09
C ILE A 142 10.50 21.21 3.12
N LEU A 143 11.25 20.61 4.04
CA LEU A 143 12.68 20.83 4.16
C LEU A 143 13.44 19.57 3.73
N PRO A 144 14.35 19.64 2.75
CA PRO A 144 15.11 18.46 2.33
C PRO A 144 16.07 18.01 3.43
N LEU A 145 16.09 16.70 3.67
CA LEU A 145 17.04 16.03 4.59
C LEU A 145 18.09 15.20 3.83
N GLY A 146 17.99 15.14 2.50
CA GLY A 146 18.80 14.29 1.64
C GLY A 146 18.14 12.94 1.35
N ASN A 147 18.65 12.21 0.36
CA ASN A 147 18.20 10.86 -0.01
C ASN A 147 16.69 10.73 -0.32
N GLY A 148 16.04 11.80 -0.79
CA GLY A 148 14.58 11.81 -1.03
C GLY A 148 13.73 11.87 0.25
N ARG A 149 14.36 12.11 1.41
CA ARG A 149 13.69 12.36 2.69
C ARG A 149 13.56 13.85 2.95
N PHE A 150 12.47 14.20 3.62
CA PHE A 150 12.10 15.57 3.93
C PHE A 150 11.51 15.66 5.33
N SER A 151 11.71 16.80 5.98
CA SER A 151 10.97 17.17 7.18
C SER A 151 9.71 17.93 6.77
N LEU A 152 8.57 17.52 7.32
CA LEU A 152 7.25 18.05 7.01
C LEU A 152 6.77 18.98 8.14
N PRO A 153 5.88 19.97 7.84
CA PRO A 153 5.34 20.86 8.86
C PRO A 153 4.50 20.17 9.96
N ASP A 154 4.08 18.92 9.76
CA ASP A 154 3.44 18.10 10.79
C ASP A 154 4.42 17.54 11.84
N GLY A 155 5.72 17.85 11.72
CA GLY A 155 6.78 17.42 12.62
C GLY A 155 7.34 16.03 12.31
N THR A 156 6.97 15.42 11.18
CA THR A 156 7.46 14.10 10.77
C THR A 156 8.51 14.17 9.67
N ASP A 157 9.43 13.20 9.66
CA ASP A 157 10.43 13.02 8.60
C ASP A 157 10.08 11.80 7.76
N ARG A 158 9.93 12.00 6.44
CA ARG A 158 9.44 10.97 5.53
C ARG A 158 10.19 10.97 4.21
N PHE A 159 10.30 9.80 3.58
CA PHE A 159 10.56 9.74 2.15
C PHE A 159 9.31 10.21 1.40
N LEU A 160 9.48 11.10 0.43
CA LEU A 160 8.37 11.70 -0.32
C LEU A 160 8.35 11.21 -1.75
N LEU A 161 7.20 10.67 -2.16
CA LEU A 161 6.89 10.42 -3.55
C LEU A 161 6.75 11.77 -4.29
N THR A 162 7.43 11.91 -5.41
CA THR A 162 7.38 13.11 -6.27
C THR A 162 6.77 12.78 -7.63
N ARG A 163 6.35 13.80 -8.39
CA ARG A 163 5.86 13.60 -9.77
C ARG A 163 6.92 12.96 -10.66
N THR A 164 8.16 13.42 -10.57
CA THR A 164 9.30 12.86 -11.31
C THR A 164 9.53 11.40 -10.95
N LEU A 165 9.42 11.03 -9.66
CA LEU A 165 9.57 9.64 -9.24
C LEU A 165 8.41 8.77 -9.76
N ILE A 166 7.18 9.28 -9.79
CA ILE A 166 6.06 8.56 -10.42
C ILE A 166 6.34 8.29 -11.90
N GLU A 167 6.79 9.29 -12.66
CA GLU A 167 7.14 9.13 -14.07
C GLU A 167 8.28 8.11 -14.26
N GLU A 168 9.31 8.16 -13.42
CA GLU A 168 10.40 7.19 -13.41
C GLU A 168 9.90 5.77 -13.16
N LEU A 169 9.00 5.56 -12.19
CA LEU A 169 8.40 4.26 -11.93
C LEU A 169 7.62 3.73 -13.14
N LEU A 170 6.82 4.58 -13.78
CA LEU A 170 6.04 4.22 -14.98
C LEU A 170 6.92 3.89 -16.19
N ASN A 171 8.10 4.51 -16.30
CA ASN A 171 9.05 4.25 -17.37
C ASN A 171 9.96 3.03 -17.10
N THR A 172 10.16 2.68 -15.83
CA THR A 172 11.11 1.64 -15.42
C THR A 172 10.45 0.27 -15.25
N PHE A 173 9.24 0.24 -14.70
CA PHE A 173 8.52 -0.99 -14.42
C PHE A 173 7.41 -1.23 -15.46
N PRO A 174 7.04 -2.49 -15.74
CA PRO A 174 5.94 -2.81 -16.65
C PRO A 174 4.60 -2.55 -15.95
N ILE A 175 4.27 -1.28 -15.72
CA ILE A 175 3.09 -0.84 -14.99
C ILE A 175 2.41 0.33 -15.67
N THR A 176 1.11 0.44 -15.46
CA THR A 176 0.30 1.58 -15.92
C THR A 176 -0.60 2.08 -14.81
N LEU A 177 -0.99 3.36 -14.87
CA LEU A 177 -1.97 3.93 -13.96
C LEU A 177 -3.37 3.42 -14.32
N ALA A 178 -4.04 2.75 -13.39
CA ALA A 178 -5.44 2.36 -13.51
C ALA A 178 -6.38 3.56 -13.42
N GLU A 179 -5.95 4.62 -12.73
CA GLU A 179 -6.68 5.86 -12.49
C GLU A 179 -5.70 7.04 -12.40
N PRO A 180 -6.14 8.29 -12.61
CA PRO A 180 -5.29 9.46 -12.38
C PRO A 180 -4.69 9.48 -10.97
N VAL A 181 -3.48 10.03 -10.84
CA VAL A 181 -2.82 10.25 -9.54
C VAL A 181 -3.69 11.17 -8.68
N LYS A 182 -3.98 10.74 -7.44
CA LYS A 182 -4.77 11.51 -6.48
C LYS A 182 -3.93 11.87 -5.27
N THR A 183 -3.96 13.12 -4.85
CA THR A 183 -3.25 13.59 -3.65
C THR A 183 -4.22 14.25 -2.67
N THR A 184 -4.18 13.82 -1.42
CA THR A 184 -4.88 14.49 -0.32
C THR A 184 -3.92 15.45 0.38
N ASN A 185 -4.20 16.74 0.32
CA ASN A 185 -3.53 17.74 1.14
C ASN A 185 -4.26 17.89 2.47
N VAL A 186 -3.51 17.84 3.58
CA VAL A 186 -4.01 18.14 4.92
C VAL A 186 -3.42 19.47 5.36
N ARG A 187 -4.15 20.57 5.15
CA ARG A 187 -3.80 21.94 5.61
C ARG A 187 -2.35 22.36 5.32
N ASP A 188 -1.78 21.91 4.22
CA ASP A 188 -0.40 22.15 3.80
C ASP A 188 0.65 21.67 4.82
N ILE A 189 0.27 20.84 5.80
CA ILE A 189 1.21 20.25 6.77
C ILE A 189 1.70 18.86 6.36
N ARG A 190 0.94 18.17 5.52
CA ARG A 190 1.35 16.92 4.87
C ARG A 190 0.46 16.59 3.68
N CYS A 191 1.01 15.84 2.72
CA CYS A 191 0.26 15.28 1.60
C CYS A 191 0.41 13.76 1.54
N MET A 192 -0.66 13.08 1.16
CA MET A 192 -0.68 11.64 0.91
C MET A 192 -1.20 11.38 -0.49
N THR A 193 -0.38 10.74 -1.32
CA THR A 193 -0.71 10.39 -2.69
C THR A 193 -1.11 8.93 -2.82
N THR A 194 -2.19 8.68 -3.53
CA THR A 194 -2.68 7.35 -3.90
C THR A 194 -2.31 7.05 -5.35
N LEU A 195 -1.66 5.92 -5.59
CA LEU A 195 -1.48 5.32 -6.91
C LEU A 195 -2.25 4.00 -6.96
N VAL A 196 -2.95 3.79 -8.07
CA VAL A 196 -3.56 2.51 -8.40
C VAL A 196 -2.94 2.07 -9.71
N LEU A 197 -2.18 0.98 -9.67
CA LEU A 197 -1.33 0.53 -10.76
C LEU A 197 -1.75 -0.86 -11.22
N ILE A 198 -1.65 -1.11 -12.52
CA ILE A 198 -1.79 -2.45 -13.12
C ILE A 198 -0.46 -2.84 -13.72
N LYS A 199 0.02 -4.04 -13.41
CA LYS A 199 1.21 -4.61 -14.06
C LYS A 199 0.85 -5.15 -15.44
N SER A 200 1.60 -4.78 -16.46
CA SER A 200 1.48 -5.29 -17.83
C SER A 200 2.02 -6.72 -17.98
#